data_AF-A0A7Y6WS21-F1
#
_entry.id   AF-A0A7Y6WS21-F1
#
_cell.length_a   1.000
_cell.length_b   1.000
_cell.length_c   1.000
_cell.angle_alpha   90.00
_cell.angle_beta   90.00
_cell.angle_gamma   90.00
#
_symmetry.space_group_name_H-M   'P 1'
#
loop_
_entity.id
_entity.type
_entity.pdbx_description
1 polymer ?
#
loop_
_entity_poly.entity_id
_entity_poly.type
_entity_poly.pdbx_seq_one_letter_code
_entity_poly.pdbx_strand_id
1 'polypeptide(L)' 'MSAFTSITTRGPLGHVVTLRARGVEVEAHAPTRQTAEEDAALALTRELRRQDQVQARGIHRTLSRRRP' A
#
# COMPACT_ATOMS: atom_id res chain seq x y z
N MET A 1 9.01 13.10 1.92
CA MET A 1 9.60 11.75 1.91
C MET A 1 8.76 10.85 2.81
N SER A 2 8.02 9.89 2.25
CA SER A 2 7.28 8.90 3.06
C SER A 2 8.28 7.88 3.60
N ALA A 3 8.42 7.80 4.92
CA ALA A 3 9.27 6.80 5.56
C ALA A 3 8.60 5.42 5.43
N PHE A 4 9.29 4.47 4.80
CA PHE A 4 8.87 3.06 4.73
C PHE A 4 9.67 2.25 5.75
N THR A 5 9.02 1.33 6.44
CA THR A 5 9.71 0.29 7.21
C THR A 5 9.65 -1.01 6.40
N SER A 6 10.82 -1.60 6.13
CA SER A 6 10.95 -2.87 5.39
C SER A 6 11.47 -3.95 6.32
N ILE A 7 10.79 -5.10 6.35
CA ILE A 7 11.28 -6.32 6.99
C ILE A 7 11.51 -7.34 5.87
N THR A 8 12.74 -7.84 5.75
CA THR A 8 13.11 -8.83 4.75
C THR A 8 13.45 -10.15 5.42
N THR A 9 12.75 -11.22 5.06
CA THR A 9 13.02 -12.58 5.56
C THR A 9 13.25 -13.52 4.38
N ARG A 10 14.25 -14.41 4.48
CA ARG A 10 14.38 -15.54 3.54
C ARG A 10 13.43 -16.65 3.99
N GLY A 11 12.44 -16.95 3.17
CA GLY A 11 11.53 -18.08 3.35
C GLY A 11 11.93 -19.28 2.49
N PRO A 12 11.32 -20.46 2.70
CA PRO A 12 11.59 -21.67 1.91
C PRO A 12 11.24 -21.51 0.42
N LEU A 13 10.44 -20.51 0.07
CA LEU A 13 9.99 -20.22 -1.31
C LEU A 13 10.69 -19.01 -1.95
N GLY A 14 11.66 -18.38 -1.27
CA GLY A 14 12.40 -17.22 -1.78
C GLY A 14 12.53 -16.09 -0.76
N HIS A 15 12.36 -14.86 -1.23
CA HIS A 15 12.44 -13.64 -0.44
C HIS A 15 11.06 -13.09 -0.13
N VAL A 16 10.84 -12.77 1.14
CA VAL A 16 9.62 -12.11 1.62
C VAL A 16 9.98 -10.69 2.00
N VAL A 17 9.24 -9.73 1.45
CA VAL A 17 9.37 -8.30 1.77
C VAL A 17 8.02 -7.78 2.24
N THR A 18 8.02 -7.20 3.43
CA THR A 18 6.85 -6.53 4.00
C THR A 18 7.11 -5.04 4.03
N LEU A 19 6.24 -4.25 3.36
CA LEU A 19 6.29 -2.79 3.38
C LEU A 19 5.07 -2.23 4.11
N ARG A 20 5.32 -1.23 4.96
CA ARG A 20 4.28 -0.55 5.73
C ARG A 20 4.32 0.96 5.50
N ALA A 21 3.17 1.57 5.22
CA ALA A 21 3.00 3.02 5.15
C ALA A 21 1.55 3.44 5.40
N ARG A 22 1.33 4.54 6.16
CA ARG A 22 0.01 5.16 6.38
C ARG A 22 -1.09 4.18 6.83
N GLY A 23 -0.75 3.21 7.68
CA GLY A 23 -1.69 2.19 8.15
C GLY A 23 -2.01 1.09 7.14
N VAL A 24 -1.34 1.07 5.99
CA VAL A 24 -1.34 -0.03 5.03
C VAL A 24 -0.10 -0.88 5.24
N GLU A 25 -0.30 -2.19 5.19
CA GLU A 25 0.74 -3.20 5.18
C GLU A 25 0.53 -4.11 3.98
N VAL A 26 1.61 -4.36 3.22
CA VAL A 26 1.62 -5.32 2.13
C VAL A 26 2.83 -6.21 2.24
N GLU A 27 2.65 -7.46 1.83
CA GLU A 27 3.68 -8.48 1.81
C GLU A 27 3.81 -9.03 0.38
N ALA A 28 5.03 -9.17 -0.11
CA ALA A 28 5.32 -9.77 -1.41
C ALA A 28 6.39 -10.86 -1.29
N HIS A 29 6.23 -11.88 -2.13
CA HIS A 29 7.06 -13.07 -2.17
C HIS A 29 7.64 -13.21 -3.57
N ALA A 30 8.96 -13.31 -3.70
CA ALA A 30 9.60 -13.52 -5.00
C ALA A 30 10.93 -14.29 -4.89
N PRO A 31 11.43 -14.88 -6.00
CA PRO A 31 12.71 -15.59 -6.00
C PRO A 31 13.92 -14.72 -5.64
N THR A 32 13.85 -13.41 -5.88
CA THR A 32 14.91 -12.46 -5.52
C THR A 32 14.37 -11.36 -4.61
N ARG A 33 15.27 -10.81 -3.77
CA ARG A 33 14.94 -9.68 -2.90
C ARG A 33 14.45 -8.47 -3.71
N GLN A 34 15.12 -8.15 -4.82
CA GLN A 34 14.78 -6.99 -5.65
C GLN A 34 13.35 -7.11 -6.20
N THR A 35 13.01 -8.29 -6.76
CA THR A 35 11.65 -8.52 -7.28
C THR A 35 10.60 -8.41 -6.18
N ALA A 36 10.86 -8.96 -4.99
CA ALA A 36 9.94 -8.85 -3.86
C ALA A 36 9.76 -7.40 -3.39
N GLU A 37 10.82 -6.58 -3.42
CA GLU A 37 10.75 -5.15 -3.11
C GLU A 37 9.94 -4.37 -4.16
N GLU A 38 10.17 -4.64 -5.45
CA GLU A 38 9.43 -4.02 -6.57
C GLU A 38 7.93 -4.37 -6.50
N ASP A 39 7.60 -5.64 -6.27
CA ASP A 39 6.22 -6.12 -6.14
C ASP A 39 5.52 -5.52 -4.91
N ALA A 40 6.19 -5.51 -3.76
CA ALA A 40 5.67 -4.89 -2.55
C ALA A 40 5.45 -3.38 -2.73
N ALA A 41 6.38 -2.68 -3.38
CA ALA A 41 6.27 -1.25 -3.63
C ALA A 41 5.11 -0.92 -4.57
N LEU A 42 4.92 -1.73 -5.63
CA LEU A 42 3.81 -1.60 -6.56
C LEU A 42 2.47 -1.84 -5.87
N ALA A 43 2.37 -2.90 -5.06
CA ALA A 43 1.17 -3.22 -4.28
C ALA A 43 0.82 -2.11 -3.28
N LEU A 44 1.82 -1.62 -2.52
CA LEU A 44 1.63 -0.55 -1.54
C LEU A 44 1.15 0.74 -2.22
N THR A 45 1.77 1.11 -3.35
CA THR A 45 1.39 2.32 -4.08
C THR A 45 -0.04 2.25 -4.60
N ARG A 46 -0.47 1.08 -5.09
CA ARG A 46 -1.85 0.87 -5.54
C ARG A 46 -2.85 0.97 -4.39
N GLU A 47 -2.51 0.43 -3.22
CA GLU A 47 -3.36 0.49 -2.04
C GLU A 47 -3.50 1.92 -1.51
N LEU A 48 -2.38 2.64 -1.39
CA LEU A 48 -2.38 4.04 -0.95
C LEU A 48 -3.23 4.91 -1.90
N ARG A 49 -3.07 4.74 -3.22
CA ARG A 49 -3.92 5.44 -4.20
C ARG A 49 -5.41 5.11 -4.04
N ARG A 50 -5.74 3.85 -3.72
CA ARG A 50 -7.13 3.45 -3.48
C ARG A 50 -7.69 4.13 -2.22
N GLN A 51 -6.92 4.17 -1.13
CA GLN A 51 -7.33 4.86 0.08
C GLN A 51 -7.54 6.36 -0.15
N ASP A 52 -6.65 7.01 -0.89
CA ASP A 52 -6.78 8.43 -1.23
C ASP A 52 -8.05 8.69 -2.06
N GLN A 53 -8.39 7.81 -3.01
CA GLN A 53 -9.64 7.91 -3.79
C GLN A 53 -10.90 7.68 -2.95
N VAL A 54 -10.87 6.74 -2.00
CA VAL A 54 -12.00 6.49 -1.09
C VAL A 54 -12.25 7.73 -0.22
N GLN A 55 -11.19 8.34 0.30
CA GLN A 55 -11.29 9.57 1.08
C GLN A 55 -11.84 10.73 0.25
N ALA A 56 -11.36 10.92 -0.98
CA ALA A 56 -11.86 11.95 -1.89
C ALA A 56 -13.37 11.78 -2.18
N ARG A 57 -13.83 10.54 -2.43
CA ARG A 57 -15.25 10.26 -2.68
C ARG A 57 -16.14 10.45 -1.44
N GLY A 58 -15.61 10.23 -0.24
CA GLY A 58 -16.33 10.46 1.02
C GLY A 58 -16.67 11.94 1.24
N ILE A 59 -15.77 12.86 0.87
CA ILE A 59 -15.95 14.31 1.01
C ILE A 59 -16.98 14.84 -0.01
N HIS A 60 -17.02 14.28 -1.22
CA HIS A 60 -17.99 14.70 -2.24
C HIS A 60 -19.44 14.26 -1.94
N ARG A 61 -19.66 13.25 -1.08
CA ARG A 61 -21.01 12.80 -0.71
C ARG A 61 -21.69 13.69 0.33
N THR A 62 -20.95 14.47 1.11
CA THR A 62 -21.51 15.26 2.22
C THR A 62 -21.88 16.70 1.85
N LEU A 63 -21.52 17.20 0.66
CA LEU A 63 -21.81 18.58 0.26
C LEU A 63 -23.14 18.79 -0.50
N SER A 64 -23.96 17.75 -0.68
CA SER A 64 -25.22 17.84 -1.45
C SER A 64 -26.49 17.70 -0.58
N ARG A 65 -26.53 18.40 0.57
CA ARG A 65 -27.77 18.63 1.33
C ARG A 65 -27.81 20.05 1.91
N ARG A 66 -27.74 21.08 1.05
CA ARG A 66 -28.39 22.36 1.35
C ARG A 66 -29.74 22.34 0.66
N ARG A 67 -30.80 22.17 1.47
CA ARG A 67 -32.20 22.23 1.05
C ARG A 67 -32.58 23.67 0.64
N PRO A 68 -33.56 23.84 -0.27
CA PRO A 68 -34.16 25.13 -0.61
C PRO A 68 -34.89 25.77 0.57
#